data_AF-A0A2E7VGY3-F1
#
_entry.id   AF-A0A2E7VGY3-F1
#
_cell.length_a   1.000
_cell.length_b   1.000
_cell.length_c   1.000
_cell.angle_alpha   90.00
_cell.angle_beta   90.00
_cell.angle_gamma   90.00
#
_symmetry.space_group_name_H-M   'P 1'
#
loop_
_entity.id
_entity.type
_entity.pdbx_description
1 polymer ?
#
loop_
_entity_poly.entity_id
_entity_poly.type
_entity_poly.pdbx_seq_one_letter_code
_entity_poly.pdbx_strand_id
1 'polypeptide(L)'
;MSEASMEPRPLRGPLMLTAVPGAAWIYLWFDWLSLYQVPDRALQFLFPLLIIPTVAWWLWRAQSESPIIRYAIYSVCLLPIWHLPTFAFYEMGWMTLSAGTARAGLCSSFVIGLGWTTWWVERKSRAYQLLRMEEAGTSSVGPLQAMHASVAGAGDRRIWNPLDLDAWYYGNKKQKLNQSLSVLFGYLLVFFLLVFLLLYAAGCKEIYEMPAGGGEQKQLQQVVKVQKVIKKKFIINPLSSVIFNPPPIEDIKLQLLEITKHAYKVGYGKGAGAGFSGGSNRGKVRFIRLEYSGGDWDQGIDADLNMLVQYNLRTQHKIAERPETRKVAQLKNFPIGKSPPVVYMTGQKNISMGNSEIATLKEFLIEKHGMLFADNGGSAHWGNQFKGLMSRVLENVAYIRVPLDHPIHRVPYPIPFLPYVAPHGGRDALAWVVNGRIAAYYHPGDIGDAWADDHAGVPTQIWEACYQLGTNVIFYAHAEYNKWLDSRKKSD
;
A
#
# COMPACT_ATOMS: atom_id res chain seq x y z
N MET A 1 -34.61 -59.98 -20.76
CA MET A 1 -34.78 -59.56 -19.36
C MET A 1 -34.24 -58.14 -19.22
N SER A 2 -35.19 -57.20 -19.14
CA SER A 2 -35.12 -55.78 -18.77
C SER A 2 -33.81 -54.99 -18.98
N GLU A 3 -33.80 -54.15 -20.02
CA GLU A 3 -33.08 -52.88 -20.01
C GLU A 3 -33.51 -52.06 -18.79
N ALA A 4 -32.58 -51.77 -17.89
CA ALA A 4 -32.79 -50.81 -16.81
C ALA A 4 -32.52 -49.41 -17.37
N SER A 5 -33.60 -48.66 -17.59
CA SER A 5 -33.61 -47.25 -17.92
C SER A 5 -32.77 -46.44 -16.92
N MET A 6 -31.61 -45.93 -17.36
CA MET A 6 -30.93 -44.84 -16.67
C MET A 6 -31.72 -43.55 -16.87
N GLU A 7 -32.67 -43.27 -15.98
CA GLU A 7 -33.21 -41.92 -15.87
C GLU A 7 -32.12 -40.96 -15.35
N PRO A 8 -31.86 -39.83 -16.03
CA PRO A 8 -30.97 -38.80 -15.51
C PRO A 8 -31.65 -38.12 -14.30
N ARG A 9 -31.12 -38.36 -13.09
CA ARG A 9 -31.53 -37.62 -11.89
C ARG A 9 -31.41 -36.11 -12.15
N PRO A 10 -32.44 -35.31 -11.83
CA PRO A 10 -32.43 -33.88 -12.16
C PRO A 10 -31.34 -33.13 -11.38
N LEU A 11 -30.33 -32.63 -12.10
CA LEU A 11 -29.23 -31.80 -11.62
C LEU A 11 -29.64 -30.40 -11.08
N ARG A 12 -30.95 -30.10 -10.98
CA ARG A 12 -31.45 -28.74 -10.72
C ARG A 12 -31.31 -28.26 -9.27
N GLY A 13 -31.37 -29.16 -8.28
CA GLY A 13 -31.22 -28.83 -6.86
C GLY A 13 -29.79 -28.40 -6.43
N PRO A 14 -28.72 -29.15 -6.76
CA PRO A 14 -27.37 -28.83 -6.31
C PRO A 14 -26.71 -27.66 -7.02
N LEU A 15 -27.20 -27.23 -8.19
CA LEU A 15 -26.61 -26.12 -8.94
C LEU A 15 -26.89 -24.76 -8.27
N MET A 16 -28.11 -24.53 -7.78
CA MET A 16 -28.47 -23.31 -7.04
C MET A 16 -27.77 -23.20 -5.69
N LEU A 17 -27.63 -24.33 -4.98
CA LEU A 17 -26.95 -24.42 -3.68
C LEU A 17 -25.43 -24.17 -3.76
N THR A 18 -24.84 -24.15 -4.96
CA THR A 18 -23.39 -24.09 -5.16
C THR A 18 -22.96 -22.92 -6.04
N ALA A 19 -23.75 -22.57 -7.06
CA ALA A 19 -23.48 -21.43 -7.92
C ALA A 19 -23.66 -20.10 -7.17
N VAL A 20 -24.67 -19.97 -6.31
CA VAL A 20 -24.92 -18.74 -5.54
C VAL A 20 -23.79 -18.48 -4.54
N PRO A 21 -23.38 -19.45 -3.69
CA PRO A 21 -22.23 -19.24 -2.83
C PRO A 21 -20.91 -19.10 -3.60
N GLY A 22 -20.73 -19.79 -4.73
CA GLY A 22 -19.55 -19.63 -5.58
C GLY A 22 -19.43 -18.21 -6.13
N ALA A 23 -20.53 -17.63 -6.65
CA ALA A 23 -20.56 -16.26 -7.15
C ALA A 23 -20.37 -15.23 -6.02
N ALA A 24 -21.00 -15.45 -4.86
CA ALA A 24 -20.80 -14.60 -3.70
C ALA A 24 -19.35 -14.64 -3.19
N TRP A 25 -18.69 -15.80 -3.25
CA TRP A 25 -17.29 -15.96 -2.86
C TRP A 25 -16.37 -15.20 -3.82
N ILE A 26 -16.59 -15.34 -5.13
CA ILE A 26 -15.83 -14.60 -6.15
C ILE A 26 -16.02 -13.09 -5.97
N TYR A 27 -17.25 -12.63 -5.69
CA TYR A 27 -17.52 -11.22 -5.42
C TYR A 27 -16.77 -10.74 -4.18
N LEU A 28 -16.85 -11.45 -3.05
CA LEU A 28 -16.14 -11.06 -1.82
C LEU A 28 -14.63 -11.11 -1.98
N TRP A 29 -14.10 -12.06 -2.75
CA TRP A 29 -12.68 -12.14 -3.08
C TRP A 29 -12.23 -10.96 -3.95
N PHE A 30 -13.03 -10.59 -4.95
CA PHE A 30 -12.75 -9.44 -5.80
C PHE A 30 -12.94 -8.10 -5.07
N ASP A 31 -13.88 -8.04 -4.13
CA ASP A 31 -14.08 -6.89 -3.25
C ASP A 31 -12.89 -6.67 -2.32
N TRP A 32 -12.40 -7.74 -1.71
CA TRP A 32 -11.18 -7.72 -0.90
C TRP A 32 -9.94 -7.24 -1.68
N LEU A 33 -9.82 -7.67 -2.94
CA LEU A 33 -8.64 -7.35 -3.76
C LEU A 33 -8.70 -5.99 -4.46
N SER A 34 -9.90 -5.53 -4.86
CA SER A 34 -10.00 -4.42 -5.83
C SER A 34 -11.16 -3.46 -5.61
N LEU A 35 -12.35 -3.92 -5.19
CA LEU A 35 -13.54 -3.04 -5.13
C LEU A 35 -13.68 -2.29 -3.80
N TYR A 36 -13.26 -2.89 -2.68
CA TYR A 36 -13.30 -2.31 -1.33
C TYR A 36 -14.67 -1.74 -0.88
N GLN A 37 -15.78 -2.25 -1.42
CA GLN A 37 -17.15 -1.78 -1.14
C GLN A 37 -17.71 -2.36 0.16
N VAL A 38 -17.35 -3.60 0.52
CA VAL A 38 -17.87 -4.27 1.72
C VAL A 38 -17.03 -3.87 2.95
N PRO A 39 -17.65 -3.50 4.10
CA PRO A 39 -16.91 -3.19 5.34
C PRO A 39 -16.09 -4.38 5.89
N ASP A 40 -14.92 -4.13 6.52
CA ASP A 40 -13.98 -5.21 6.90
C ASP A 40 -14.61 -6.17 7.89
N ARG A 41 -15.37 -5.64 8.85
CA ARG A 41 -16.11 -6.47 9.81
C ARG A 41 -17.09 -7.39 9.09
N ALA A 42 -17.79 -6.89 8.08
CA ALA A 42 -18.72 -7.71 7.31
C ALA A 42 -17.94 -8.77 6.50
N LEU A 43 -16.83 -8.40 5.88
CA LEU A 43 -15.96 -9.32 5.16
C LEU A 43 -15.41 -10.43 6.08
N GLN A 44 -14.93 -10.08 7.28
CA GLN A 44 -14.43 -11.02 8.30
C GLN A 44 -15.45 -12.09 8.70
N PHE A 45 -16.74 -11.75 8.74
CA PHE A 45 -17.80 -12.72 9.05
C PHE A 45 -18.31 -13.45 7.80
N LEU A 46 -18.58 -12.73 6.71
CA LEU A 46 -19.18 -13.29 5.50
C LEU A 46 -18.24 -14.26 4.77
N PHE A 47 -16.93 -13.96 4.74
CA PHE A 47 -15.95 -14.78 4.03
C PHE A 47 -15.85 -16.21 4.58
N PRO A 48 -15.61 -16.45 5.89
CA PRO A 48 -15.61 -17.80 6.46
C PRO A 48 -17.01 -18.43 6.50
N LEU A 49 -18.06 -17.65 6.76
CA LEU A 49 -19.45 -18.14 6.80
C LEU A 49 -19.87 -18.76 5.46
N LEU A 50 -19.37 -18.22 4.35
CA LEU A 50 -19.67 -18.69 3.01
C LEU A 50 -18.80 -19.88 2.60
N ILE A 51 -17.49 -19.82 2.90
CA ILE A 51 -16.52 -20.83 2.46
C ILE A 51 -16.66 -22.14 3.26
N ILE A 52 -16.76 -22.08 4.59
CA ILE A 52 -16.68 -23.28 5.43
C ILE A 52 -17.83 -24.27 5.16
N PRO A 53 -19.11 -23.86 5.15
CA PRO A 53 -20.21 -24.80 4.94
C PRO A 53 -20.24 -25.36 3.52
N THR A 54 -19.90 -24.55 2.52
CA THR A 54 -19.94 -24.95 1.11
C THR A 54 -18.84 -25.98 0.80
N VAL A 55 -17.62 -25.74 1.30
CA VAL A 55 -16.52 -26.71 1.19
C VAL A 55 -16.83 -27.99 1.94
N ALA A 56 -17.32 -27.90 3.19
CA ALA A 56 -17.65 -29.08 3.99
C ALA A 56 -18.71 -29.97 3.31
N TRP A 57 -19.75 -29.37 2.75
CA TRP A 57 -20.79 -30.09 2.01
C TRP A 57 -20.24 -30.81 0.78
N TRP A 58 -19.38 -30.15 -0.01
CA TRP A 58 -18.76 -30.76 -1.18
C TRP A 58 -17.80 -31.89 -0.83
N LEU A 59 -16.99 -31.73 0.23
CA LEU A 59 -16.08 -32.78 0.71
C LEU A 59 -16.85 -34.01 1.21
N TRP A 60 -17.97 -33.81 1.90
CA TRP A 60 -18.86 -34.90 2.31
C TRP A 60 -19.46 -35.61 1.10
N ARG A 61 -20.03 -34.86 0.16
CA ARG A 61 -20.62 -35.42 -1.08
C ARG A 61 -19.59 -36.20 -1.91
N ALA A 62 -18.35 -35.73 -1.96
CA ALA A 62 -17.28 -36.37 -2.75
C ALA A 62 -17.01 -37.82 -2.33
N GLN A 63 -17.36 -38.22 -1.10
CA GLN A 63 -17.18 -39.60 -0.63
C GLN A 63 -18.10 -40.61 -1.33
N SER A 64 -19.27 -40.16 -1.80
CA SER A 64 -20.28 -41.00 -2.45
C SER A 64 -20.18 -41.03 -3.97
N GLU A 65 -19.27 -40.26 -4.56
CA GLU A 65 -19.12 -40.09 -6.01
C GLU A 65 -18.00 -40.97 -6.58
N SER A 66 -17.96 -41.13 -7.90
CA SER A 66 -16.89 -41.88 -8.58
C SER A 66 -15.50 -41.26 -8.31
N PRO A 67 -14.41 -42.05 -8.35
CA PRO A 67 -13.06 -41.56 -8.01
C PRO A 67 -12.64 -40.31 -8.79
N ILE A 68 -12.98 -40.21 -10.08
CA ILE A 68 -12.64 -39.06 -10.93
C ILE A 68 -13.40 -37.81 -10.47
N ILE A 69 -14.70 -37.95 -10.20
CA ILE A 69 -15.55 -36.85 -9.72
C ILE A 69 -15.07 -36.39 -8.35
N ARG A 70 -14.69 -37.32 -7.47
CA ARG A 70 -14.11 -37.03 -6.15
C ARG A 70 -12.83 -36.19 -6.25
N TYR A 71 -11.88 -36.57 -7.11
CA TYR A 71 -10.67 -35.77 -7.32
C TYR A 71 -10.96 -34.40 -7.93
N ALA A 72 -11.97 -34.30 -8.80
CA ALA A 72 -12.38 -33.02 -9.38
C ALA A 72 -12.95 -32.10 -8.29
N ILE A 73 -13.79 -32.63 -7.39
CA ILE A 73 -14.32 -31.88 -6.25
C ILE A 73 -13.19 -31.40 -5.34
N TYR A 74 -12.22 -32.27 -5.00
CA TYR A 74 -11.06 -31.87 -4.18
C TYR A 74 -10.22 -30.76 -4.83
N SER A 75 -10.04 -30.82 -6.15
CA SER A 75 -9.29 -29.81 -6.91
C SER A 75 -9.99 -28.45 -6.88
N VAL A 76 -11.32 -28.42 -7.01
CA VAL A 76 -12.11 -27.18 -6.94
C VAL A 76 -12.16 -26.63 -5.52
N CYS A 77 -12.33 -27.48 -4.50
CA CYS A 77 -12.37 -27.05 -3.09
C CYS A 77 -11.04 -26.50 -2.59
N LEU A 78 -9.91 -26.78 -3.23
CA LEU A 78 -8.63 -26.22 -2.85
C LEU A 78 -8.61 -24.67 -2.94
N LEU A 79 -9.29 -24.10 -3.93
CA LEU A 79 -9.33 -22.66 -4.19
C LEU A 79 -10.05 -21.82 -3.13
N PRO A 80 -11.14 -22.28 -2.49
CA PRO A 80 -11.66 -21.59 -1.31
C PRO A 80 -10.86 -21.94 -0.03
N ILE A 81 -10.37 -23.19 0.10
CA ILE A 81 -9.60 -23.64 1.27
C ILE A 81 -8.31 -22.83 1.47
N TRP A 82 -7.57 -22.54 0.39
CA TRP A 82 -6.31 -21.78 0.49
C TRP A 82 -6.54 -20.26 0.73
N HIS A 83 -7.70 -19.70 0.37
CA HIS A 83 -7.99 -18.26 0.44
C HIS A 83 -8.36 -17.88 1.87
N LEU A 84 -9.00 -18.78 2.60
CA LEU A 84 -9.39 -18.59 3.99
C LEU A 84 -8.18 -18.31 4.92
N PRO A 85 -7.09 -19.10 4.93
CA PRO A 85 -5.91 -18.78 5.72
C PRO A 85 -5.15 -17.57 5.18
N THR A 86 -5.09 -17.35 3.86
CA THR A 86 -4.46 -16.14 3.30
C THR A 86 -5.16 -14.87 3.76
N PHE A 87 -6.49 -14.87 3.77
CA PHE A 87 -7.34 -13.79 4.29
C PHE A 87 -7.18 -13.64 5.80
N ALA A 88 -7.24 -14.74 6.56
CA ALA A 88 -7.08 -14.69 8.01
C ALA A 88 -5.71 -14.11 8.44
N PHE A 89 -4.62 -14.52 7.79
CA PHE A 89 -3.29 -13.97 8.06
C PHE A 89 -3.15 -12.51 7.64
N TYR A 90 -3.82 -12.09 6.56
CA TYR A 90 -3.88 -10.70 6.15
C TYR A 90 -4.56 -9.83 7.21
N GLU A 91 -5.72 -10.25 7.71
CA GLU A 91 -6.47 -9.55 8.75
C GLU A 91 -5.73 -9.50 10.11
N MET A 92 -4.93 -10.52 10.41
CA MET A 92 -4.07 -10.57 11.60
C MET A 92 -2.77 -9.75 11.46
N GLY A 93 -2.52 -9.13 10.30
CA GLY A 93 -1.29 -8.36 10.03
C GLY A 93 -0.05 -9.22 9.74
N TRP A 94 -0.21 -10.54 9.61
CA TRP A 94 0.89 -11.49 9.35
C TRP A 94 1.21 -11.59 7.86
N MET A 95 1.72 -10.49 7.29
CA MET A 95 1.94 -10.35 5.85
C MET A 95 2.89 -11.40 5.25
N THR A 96 3.90 -11.86 5.99
CA THR A 96 4.83 -12.90 5.52
C THR A 96 4.13 -14.25 5.37
N LEU A 97 3.27 -14.62 6.33
CA LEU A 97 2.48 -15.85 6.29
C LEU A 97 1.36 -15.76 5.25
N SER A 98 0.72 -14.59 5.12
CA SER A 98 -0.28 -14.36 4.06
C SER A 98 0.36 -14.49 2.67
N ALA A 99 1.50 -13.85 2.42
CA ALA A 99 2.24 -14.00 1.17
C ALA A 99 2.73 -15.43 0.94
N GLY A 100 3.22 -16.10 1.99
CA GLY A 100 3.65 -17.49 1.93
C GLY A 100 2.51 -18.45 1.55
N THR A 101 1.34 -18.30 2.17
CA THR A 101 0.16 -19.10 1.85
C THR A 101 -0.38 -18.83 0.45
N ALA A 102 -0.39 -17.57 -0.01
CA ALA A 102 -0.77 -17.23 -1.37
C ALA A 102 0.15 -17.89 -2.42
N ARG A 103 1.48 -17.90 -2.18
CA ARG A 103 2.47 -18.55 -3.06
C ARG A 103 2.34 -20.07 -3.05
N ALA A 104 2.21 -20.67 -1.87
CA ALA A 104 2.02 -22.12 -1.71
C ALA A 104 0.72 -22.56 -2.39
N GLY A 105 -0.31 -21.73 -2.25
CA GLY A 105 -1.52 -21.84 -2.99
C GLY A 105 -1.24 -21.89 -4.49
N LEU A 106 -0.74 -20.80 -5.06
CA LEU A 106 -0.52 -20.67 -6.51
C LEU A 106 0.25 -21.87 -7.09
N CYS A 107 1.30 -22.31 -6.39
CA CYS A 107 2.07 -23.52 -6.73
C CYS A 107 1.19 -24.78 -6.76
N SER A 108 0.33 -24.97 -5.76
CA SER A 108 -0.60 -26.09 -5.69
C SER A 108 -1.61 -26.07 -6.85
N SER A 109 -2.16 -24.90 -7.20
CA SER A 109 -3.06 -24.77 -8.35
C SER A 109 -2.36 -25.07 -9.68
N PHE A 110 -1.09 -24.69 -9.81
CA PHE A 110 -0.27 -24.99 -10.98
C PHE A 110 -0.09 -26.51 -11.15
N VAL A 111 0.30 -27.22 -10.08
CA VAL A 111 0.54 -28.67 -10.12
C VAL A 111 -0.75 -29.44 -10.39
N ILE A 112 -1.86 -29.06 -9.76
CA ILE A 112 -3.16 -29.72 -9.96
C ILE A 112 -3.68 -29.49 -11.38
N GLY A 113 -3.61 -28.26 -11.89
CA GLY A 113 -4.00 -27.98 -13.27
C GLY A 113 -3.13 -28.71 -14.29
N LEU A 114 -1.82 -28.85 -14.02
CA LEU A 114 -0.93 -29.67 -14.84
C LEU A 114 -1.31 -31.17 -14.78
N GLY A 115 -1.68 -31.68 -13.61
CA GLY A 115 -2.18 -33.04 -13.44
C GLY A 115 -3.47 -33.31 -14.22
N TRP A 116 -4.42 -32.38 -14.21
CA TRP A 116 -5.68 -32.51 -14.97
C TRP A 116 -5.48 -32.41 -16.48
N THR A 117 -4.63 -31.48 -16.93
CA THR A 117 -4.34 -31.32 -18.35
C THR A 117 -3.60 -32.53 -18.91
N THR A 118 -2.59 -33.05 -18.21
CA THR A 118 -1.89 -34.28 -18.61
C THR A 118 -2.83 -35.48 -18.63
N TRP A 119 -3.66 -35.67 -17.60
CA TRP A 119 -4.67 -36.73 -17.56
C TRP A 119 -5.67 -36.63 -18.73
N TRP A 120 -6.14 -35.42 -19.04
CA TRP A 120 -7.08 -35.19 -20.14
C TRP A 120 -6.47 -35.50 -21.50
N VAL A 121 -5.25 -35.02 -21.75
CA VAL A 121 -4.52 -35.27 -23.00
C VAL A 121 -4.26 -36.76 -23.18
N GLU A 122 -3.77 -37.45 -22.15
CA GLU A 122 -3.53 -38.89 -22.19
C GLU A 122 -4.81 -39.68 -22.50
N ARG A 123 -5.95 -39.29 -21.90
CA ARG A 123 -7.24 -39.95 -22.13
C ARG A 123 -7.75 -39.74 -23.56
N LYS A 124 -7.60 -38.54 -24.12
CA LYS A 124 -7.99 -38.24 -25.51
C LYS A 124 -7.05 -38.89 -26.52
N SER A 125 -5.76 -38.83 -26.26
CA SER A 125 -4.72 -39.48 -27.06
C SER A 125 -4.96 -40.99 -27.16
N ARG A 126 -5.21 -41.65 -26.03
CA ARG A 126 -5.58 -43.08 -25.99
C ARG A 126 -6.87 -43.38 -26.76
N ALA A 127 -7.88 -42.50 -26.67
CA ALA A 127 -9.13 -42.70 -27.41
C ALA A 127 -8.92 -42.67 -28.92
N TYR A 128 -8.09 -41.75 -29.44
CA TYR A 128 -7.74 -41.72 -30.86
C TYR A 128 -6.98 -42.97 -31.31
N GLN A 129 -6.06 -43.47 -30.48
CA GLN A 129 -5.33 -44.70 -30.78
C GLN A 129 -6.25 -45.93 -30.82
N LEU A 130 -7.17 -46.05 -29.86
CA LEU A 130 -8.12 -47.17 -29.82
C LEU A 130 -9.03 -47.20 -31.05
N LEU A 131 -9.53 -46.04 -31.50
CA LEU A 131 -10.31 -45.95 -32.73
C LEU A 131 -9.53 -46.44 -33.95
N ARG A 132 -8.24 -46.07 -34.06
CA ARG A 132 -7.39 -46.54 -35.16
C ARG A 132 -7.03 -48.01 -35.07
N MET A 133 -6.88 -48.55 -33.87
CA MET A 133 -6.65 -49.99 -33.67
C MET A 133 -7.85 -50.82 -34.13
N GLU A 134 -9.06 -50.32 -33.86
CA GLU A 134 -10.30 -50.92 -34.31
C GLU A 134 -10.41 -50.89 -35.85
N GLU A 135 -10.06 -49.77 -36.48
CA GLU A 135 -10.01 -49.63 -37.94
C GLU A 135 -8.93 -50.51 -38.60
N ALA A 136 -7.76 -50.67 -37.95
CA ALA A 136 -6.63 -51.43 -38.49
C ALA A 136 -6.71 -52.95 -38.23
N GLY A 137 -7.67 -53.40 -37.42
CA GLY A 137 -7.85 -54.82 -37.08
C GLY A 137 -6.75 -55.41 -36.18
N THR A 138 -5.96 -54.57 -35.51
CA THR A 138 -4.79 -55.00 -34.72
C THR A 138 -5.17 -55.25 -33.26
N SER A 139 -5.10 -56.51 -32.81
CA SER A 139 -5.60 -56.92 -31.48
C SER A 139 -4.55 -57.03 -30.37
N SER A 140 -3.25 -57.08 -30.70
CA SER A 140 -2.19 -57.27 -29.69
C SER A 140 -1.06 -56.27 -29.84
N VAL A 141 -0.88 -55.43 -28.82
CA VAL A 141 0.23 -54.47 -28.76
C VAL A 141 0.88 -54.56 -27.40
N GLY A 142 2.22 -54.66 -27.40
CA GLY A 142 3.01 -54.68 -26.18
C GLY A 142 2.80 -53.42 -25.34
N PRO A 143 2.64 -53.54 -24.00
CA PRO A 143 2.40 -52.39 -23.11
C PRO A 143 3.47 -51.30 -23.24
N LEU A 144 4.73 -51.68 -23.43
CA LEU A 144 5.86 -50.75 -23.59
C LEU A 144 5.81 -49.97 -24.91
N GLN A 145 5.30 -50.56 -25.97
CA GLN A 145 5.23 -49.92 -27.29
C GLN A 145 4.10 -48.89 -27.33
N ALA A 146 2.94 -49.22 -26.75
CA ALA A 146 1.84 -48.29 -26.53
C ALA A 146 2.21 -47.12 -25.60
N MET A 147 3.22 -47.29 -24.76
CA MET A 147 3.71 -46.24 -23.86
C MET A 147 4.70 -45.27 -24.51
N HIS A 148 5.25 -45.54 -25.70
CA HIS A 148 6.34 -44.73 -26.25
C HIS A 148 6.05 -44.10 -27.62
N ALA A 149 5.18 -44.72 -28.44
CA ALA A 149 4.87 -44.26 -29.78
C ALA A 149 3.41 -44.52 -30.16
N SER A 150 2.96 -43.91 -31.26
CA SER A 150 1.71 -44.32 -31.89
C SER A 150 1.81 -45.75 -32.39
N VAL A 151 0.72 -46.48 -32.19
CA VAL A 151 0.65 -47.91 -32.43
C VAL A 151 -0.12 -48.22 -33.72
N ALA A 152 -1.05 -47.34 -34.09
CA ALA A 152 -1.79 -47.39 -35.32
C ALA A 152 -1.65 -46.01 -35.97
N GLY A 153 -0.74 -45.91 -36.96
CA GLY A 153 -0.39 -44.66 -37.62
C GLY A 153 -1.51 -44.13 -38.51
N ALA A 154 -1.61 -42.81 -38.62
CA ALA A 154 -2.68 -42.12 -39.36
C ALA A 154 -2.59 -42.20 -40.91
N GLY A 155 -1.68 -43.00 -41.47
CA GLY A 155 -1.37 -42.98 -42.90
C GLY A 155 -0.80 -41.62 -43.36
N ASP A 156 -0.93 -41.30 -44.64
CA ASP A 156 -0.37 -40.07 -45.27
C ASP A 156 -1.14 -38.76 -44.94
N ARG A 157 -2.10 -38.80 -44.00
CA ARG A 157 -2.91 -37.62 -43.67
C ARG A 157 -2.20 -36.71 -42.66
N ARG A 158 -2.07 -35.42 -43.01
CA ARG A 158 -1.48 -34.40 -42.13
C ARG A 158 -2.45 -33.99 -41.01
N ILE A 159 -2.23 -34.49 -39.80
CA ILE A 159 -3.06 -34.18 -38.62
C ILE A 159 -2.51 -32.96 -37.88
N TRP A 160 -3.40 -32.01 -37.56
CA TRP A 160 -3.10 -30.78 -36.82
C TRP A 160 -3.51 -30.80 -35.34
N ASN A 161 -4.17 -31.86 -34.89
CA ASN A 161 -4.72 -31.94 -33.54
C ASN A 161 -3.62 -32.26 -32.50
N PRO A 162 -3.35 -31.39 -31.50
CA PRO A 162 -2.32 -31.64 -30.47
C PRO A 162 -2.63 -32.78 -29.51
N LEU A 163 -3.90 -33.18 -29.42
CA LEU A 163 -4.31 -34.33 -28.62
C LEU A 163 -3.95 -35.66 -29.29
N ASP A 164 -3.55 -35.62 -30.57
CA ASP A 164 -3.20 -36.80 -31.35
C ASP A 164 -1.68 -37.01 -31.37
N LEU A 165 -1.24 -38.25 -31.13
CA LEU A 165 0.18 -38.62 -31.15
C LEU A 165 0.77 -38.59 -32.57
N ASP A 166 -0.06 -38.75 -33.59
CA ASP A 166 0.37 -38.73 -35.01
C ASP A 166 0.26 -37.33 -35.65
N ALA A 167 0.15 -36.28 -34.83
CA ALA A 167 0.25 -34.92 -35.35
C ALA A 167 1.61 -34.70 -36.03
N TRP A 168 1.60 -34.04 -37.20
CA TRP A 168 2.78 -33.98 -38.08
C TRP A 168 4.01 -33.36 -37.41
N TYR A 169 3.80 -32.46 -36.46
CA TYR A 169 4.86 -31.74 -35.75
C TYR A 169 5.43 -32.50 -34.54
N TYR A 170 4.86 -33.63 -34.14
CA TYR A 170 5.49 -34.53 -33.16
C TYR A 170 6.53 -35.47 -33.79
N GLY A 171 6.55 -35.54 -35.13
CA GLY A 171 7.46 -36.38 -35.90
C GLY A 171 7.22 -37.88 -35.70
N ASN A 172 8.14 -38.70 -36.21
CA ASN A 172 7.98 -40.16 -36.23
C ASN A 172 8.75 -40.88 -35.10
N LYS A 173 9.46 -40.14 -34.24
CA LYS A 173 10.26 -40.69 -33.13
C LYS A 173 9.84 -40.05 -31.82
N LYS A 174 9.61 -40.88 -30.79
CA LYS A 174 9.28 -40.47 -29.42
C LYS A 174 8.07 -39.52 -29.33
N GLN A 175 7.02 -39.80 -30.10
CA GLN A 175 5.81 -38.96 -30.19
C GLN A 175 5.21 -38.62 -28.82
N LYS A 176 5.19 -39.57 -27.88
CA LYS A 176 4.63 -39.33 -26.54
C LYS A 176 5.44 -38.34 -25.70
N LEU A 177 6.77 -38.37 -25.84
CA LEU A 177 7.65 -37.41 -25.18
C LEU A 177 7.41 -36.00 -25.75
N ASN A 178 7.33 -35.88 -27.07
CA ASN A 178 7.10 -34.60 -27.74
C ASN A 178 5.70 -34.03 -27.43
N GLN A 179 4.67 -34.89 -27.35
CA GLN A 179 3.34 -34.50 -26.90
C GLN A 179 3.38 -34.00 -25.45
N SER A 180 4.03 -34.73 -24.54
CA SER A 180 4.16 -34.32 -23.13
C SER A 180 4.88 -32.97 -22.98
N LEU A 181 5.97 -32.76 -23.72
CA LEU A 181 6.71 -31.49 -23.73
C LEU A 181 5.87 -30.34 -24.28
N SER A 182 5.12 -30.58 -25.36
CA SER A 182 4.21 -29.60 -25.96
C SER A 182 3.07 -29.21 -25.01
N VAL A 183 2.49 -30.19 -24.31
CA VAL A 183 1.45 -29.96 -23.28
C VAL A 183 2.01 -29.13 -22.12
N LEU A 184 3.20 -29.48 -21.62
CA LEU A 184 3.85 -28.74 -20.54
C LEU A 184 4.11 -27.28 -20.94
N PHE A 185 4.69 -27.06 -22.13
CA PHE A 185 4.99 -25.71 -22.61
C PHE A 185 3.72 -24.89 -22.85
N GLY A 186 2.71 -25.49 -23.50
CA GLY A 186 1.42 -24.83 -23.73
C GLY A 186 0.72 -24.48 -22.42
N TYR A 187 0.74 -25.38 -21.43
CA TYR A 187 0.18 -25.12 -20.11
C TYR A 187 0.91 -23.99 -19.38
N LEU A 188 2.25 -23.99 -19.38
CA LEU A 188 3.06 -22.92 -18.80
C LEU A 188 2.68 -21.56 -19.40
N LEU A 189 2.62 -21.48 -20.74
CA LEU A 189 2.29 -20.23 -21.43
C LEU A 189 0.89 -19.72 -21.07
N VAL A 190 -0.12 -20.61 -21.10
CA VAL A 190 -1.50 -20.23 -20.73
C VAL A 190 -1.60 -19.83 -19.26
N PHE A 191 -0.94 -20.57 -18.37
CA PHE A 191 -0.94 -20.28 -16.94
C PHE A 191 -0.32 -18.92 -16.65
N PHE A 192 0.85 -18.62 -17.23
CA PHE A 192 1.49 -17.32 -17.07
C PHE A 192 0.67 -16.17 -17.66
N LEU A 193 0.08 -16.35 -18.85
CA LEU A 193 -0.81 -15.34 -19.44
C LEU A 193 -2.03 -15.07 -18.57
N LEU A 194 -2.64 -16.12 -17.99
CA LEU A 194 -3.80 -15.98 -17.12
C LEU A 194 -3.42 -15.27 -15.82
N VAL A 195 -2.31 -15.64 -15.17
CA VAL A 195 -1.81 -14.96 -13.97
C VAL A 195 -1.49 -13.50 -14.28
N PHE A 196 -0.84 -13.21 -15.41
CA PHE A 196 -0.55 -11.84 -15.84
C PHE A 196 -1.83 -11.02 -16.08
N LEU A 197 -2.83 -11.62 -16.74
CA LEU A 197 -4.11 -10.97 -16.99
C LEU A 197 -4.87 -10.69 -15.68
N LEU A 198 -4.84 -11.61 -14.72
CA LEU A 198 -5.43 -11.38 -13.39
C LEU A 198 -4.73 -10.26 -12.62
N LEU A 199 -3.40 -10.22 -12.65
CA LEU A 199 -2.62 -9.15 -12.03
C LEU A 199 -2.88 -7.79 -12.70
N TYR A 200 -3.08 -7.78 -14.02
CA TYR A 200 -3.46 -6.58 -14.75
C TYR A 200 -4.89 -6.11 -14.42
N ALA A 201 -5.84 -7.05 -14.33
CA ALA A 201 -7.25 -6.78 -14.05
C ALA A 201 -7.51 -6.27 -12.63
N ALA A 202 -6.72 -6.71 -11.64
CA ALA A 202 -6.82 -6.21 -10.26
C ALA A 202 -6.50 -4.70 -10.13
N GLY A 203 -5.87 -4.11 -11.16
CA GLY A 203 -5.52 -2.70 -11.23
C GLY A 203 -4.40 -2.32 -10.26
N CYS A 204 -3.47 -1.47 -10.71
CA CYS A 204 -2.50 -0.83 -9.80
C CYS A 204 -3.13 0.40 -9.12
N LYS A 205 -4.37 0.32 -8.62
CA LYS A 205 -4.99 1.46 -7.92
C LYS A 205 -4.75 1.30 -6.44
N GLU A 206 -3.95 2.18 -5.87
CA GLU A 206 -3.74 2.25 -4.42
C GLU A 206 -4.67 3.31 -3.83
N ILE A 207 -5.37 2.97 -2.75
CA ILE A 207 -6.27 3.90 -2.09
C ILE A 207 -5.60 4.39 -0.81
N TYR A 208 -5.58 5.70 -0.61
CA TYR A 208 -5.24 6.33 0.65
C TYR A 208 -6.48 6.94 1.28
N GLU A 209 -6.72 6.62 2.55
CA GLU A 209 -7.77 7.25 3.37
C GLU A 209 -7.17 7.77 4.67
N MET A 210 -7.50 9.00 5.03
CA MET A 210 -7.10 9.60 6.31
C MET A 210 -7.89 8.97 7.46
N PRO A 211 -7.35 8.92 8.69
CA PRO A 211 -8.10 8.45 9.84
C PRO A 211 -9.31 9.34 10.11
N ALA A 212 -10.49 8.73 10.26
CA ALA A 212 -11.70 9.44 10.66
C ALA A 212 -11.55 10.06 12.06
N GLY A 213 -12.15 11.23 12.22
CA GLY A 213 -12.30 11.91 13.50
C GLY A 213 -12.52 13.40 13.31
N GLY A 214 -12.21 14.18 14.34
CA GLY A 214 -12.29 15.63 14.26
C GLY A 214 -13.07 16.18 15.44
N GLY A 215 -12.40 16.31 16.57
CA GLY A 215 -12.88 17.17 17.64
C GLY A 215 -13.03 18.61 17.16
N GLU A 216 -13.97 19.35 17.76
CA GLU A 216 -14.09 20.79 17.53
C GLU A 216 -12.74 21.47 17.77
N GLN A 217 -12.28 22.22 16.77
CA GLN A 217 -11.08 23.04 16.90
C GLN A 217 -11.36 24.16 17.92
N LYS A 218 -10.98 23.96 19.19
CA LYS A 218 -10.87 25.09 20.12
C LYS A 218 -9.71 25.94 19.62
N GLN A 219 -10.00 27.07 18.98
CA GLN A 219 -9.01 28.10 18.74
C GLN A 219 -8.43 28.49 20.09
N LEU A 220 -7.20 28.05 20.37
CA LEU A 220 -6.47 28.47 21.57
C LEU A 220 -6.16 29.95 21.39
N GLN A 221 -6.98 30.80 22.01
CA GLN A 221 -6.70 32.23 22.10
C GLN A 221 -5.40 32.37 22.89
N GLN A 222 -4.33 32.85 22.24
CA GLN A 222 -3.06 33.12 22.92
C GLN A 222 -3.30 34.28 23.90
N VAL A 223 -3.59 33.96 25.16
CA VAL A 223 -3.71 34.96 26.21
C VAL A 223 -2.30 35.35 26.64
N VAL A 224 -1.76 36.41 26.02
CA VAL A 224 -0.53 37.04 26.49
C VAL A 224 -0.87 37.83 27.77
N LYS A 225 -0.68 37.21 28.94
CA LYS A 225 -0.73 37.95 30.22
C LYS A 225 0.56 38.75 30.37
N VAL A 226 0.51 40.02 30.00
CA VAL A 226 1.57 40.98 30.33
C VAL A 226 1.49 41.29 31.84
N GLN A 227 2.40 40.75 32.65
CA GLN A 227 2.58 41.25 34.02
C GLN A 227 3.22 42.63 33.97
N LYS A 228 2.44 43.67 34.26
CA LYS A 228 2.94 45.04 34.37
C LYS A 228 3.65 45.20 35.72
N VAL A 229 4.98 45.00 35.74
CA VAL A 229 5.78 45.34 36.93
C VAL A 229 5.86 46.87 37.03
N ILE A 230 5.25 47.44 38.07
CA ILE A 230 5.33 48.88 38.33
C ILE A 230 6.76 49.18 38.80
N LYS A 231 7.58 49.76 37.93
CA LYS A 231 8.89 50.29 38.31
C LYS A 231 8.69 51.45 39.29
N LYS A 232 9.24 51.36 40.50
CA LYS A 232 9.36 52.53 41.37
C LYS A 232 10.47 53.42 40.81
N LYS A 233 10.12 54.61 40.32
CA LYS A 233 11.09 55.63 39.94
C LYS A 233 11.59 56.29 41.22
N PHE A 234 12.84 56.04 41.59
CA PHE A 234 13.48 56.76 42.70
C PHE A 234 13.81 58.17 42.23
N ILE A 235 13.24 59.18 42.87
CA ILE A 235 13.63 60.57 42.68
C ILE A 235 14.67 60.85 43.77
N ILE A 236 15.94 60.91 43.36
CA ILE A 236 17.06 61.12 44.28
C ILE A 236 17.34 62.62 44.35
N ASN A 237 17.42 63.15 45.56
CA ASN A 237 17.86 64.53 45.78
C ASN A 237 19.38 64.61 45.52
N PRO A 238 19.84 65.40 44.52
CA PRO A 238 21.26 65.49 44.18
C PRO A 238 22.16 66.02 45.32
N LEU A 239 21.57 66.68 46.32
CA LEU A 239 22.28 67.31 47.44
C LEU A 239 22.31 66.45 48.71
N SER A 240 21.82 65.20 48.67
CA SER A 240 21.84 64.34 49.86
C SER A 240 23.23 63.72 50.08
N SER A 241 23.68 63.67 51.33
CA SER A 241 24.95 63.05 51.76
C SER A 241 24.95 61.51 51.75
N VAL A 242 23.85 60.89 51.31
CA VAL A 242 23.68 59.43 51.30
C VAL A 242 24.06 58.87 49.93
N ILE A 243 25.08 58.01 49.90
CA ILE A 243 25.49 57.29 48.69
C ILE A 243 24.47 56.17 48.42
N PHE A 244 23.62 56.37 47.42
CA PHE A 244 22.67 55.34 46.98
C PHE A 244 23.29 54.53 45.83
N ASN A 245 23.63 53.27 46.07
CA ASN A 245 24.02 52.32 45.04
C ASN A 245 22.77 51.61 44.50
N PRO A 246 22.24 51.98 43.31
CA PRO A 246 21.13 51.24 42.73
C PRO A 246 21.58 49.82 42.36
N PRO A 247 20.79 48.78 42.65
CA PRO A 247 21.11 47.43 42.22
C PRO A 247 21.13 47.33 40.69
N PRO A 248 21.91 46.40 40.12
CA PRO A 248 21.95 46.17 38.67
C PRO A 248 20.57 45.80 38.11
N ILE A 249 20.30 46.26 36.89
CA ILE A 249 19.02 46.10 36.21
C ILE A 249 18.88 44.62 35.80
N GLU A 250 17.96 43.89 36.42
CA GLU A 250 17.64 42.52 36.01
C GLU A 250 16.77 42.49 34.75
N ASP A 251 17.14 41.62 33.81
CA ASP A 251 16.47 41.39 32.53
C ASP A 251 15.06 40.80 32.68
N ILE A 252 14.20 41.16 31.72
CA ILE A 252 12.81 40.70 31.61
C ILE A 252 12.78 39.17 31.42
N LYS A 253 12.35 38.41 32.43
CA LYS A 253 11.99 37.00 32.26
C LYS A 253 10.55 36.87 31.75
N LEU A 254 10.40 36.64 30.44
CA LEU A 254 9.13 36.22 29.85
C LEU A 254 8.83 34.77 30.27
N GLN A 255 7.94 34.56 31.25
CA GLN A 255 7.39 33.22 31.54
C GLN A 255 6.27 32.91 30.53
N LEU A 256 6.63 32.32 29.39
CA LEU A 256 5.72 32.11 28.26
C LEU A 256 5.08 30.70 28.17
N LEU A 257 5.34 29.75 29.08
CA LEU A 257 5.23 28.33 28.69
C LEU A 257 4.30 27.38 29.46
N GLU A 258 3.68 27.75 30.59
CA GLU A 258 3.01 26.71 31.40
C GLU A 258 1.50 26.55 31.23
N ILE A 259 0.77 27.56 30.72
CA ILE A 259 -0.69 27.49 30.62
C ILE A 259 -1.16 26.85 29.30
N THR A 260 -0.35 26.91 28.24
CA THR A 260 -0.73 26.40 26.89
C THR A 260 -0.60 24.87 26.78
N LYS A 261 0.19 24.23 27.66
CA LYS A 261 0.57 22.82 27.55
C LYS A 261 -0.59 21.84 27.77
N HIS A 262 -1.74 22.28 28.28
CA HIS A 262 -2.82 21.39 28.76
C HIS A 262 -4.15 21.44 27.98
N ALA A 263 -4.26 22.19 26.88
CA ALA A 263 -5.57 22.41 26.23
C ALA A 263 -5.66 22.02 24.74
N TYR A 264 -4.60 21.48 24.12
CA TYR A 264 -4.69 21.03 22.73
C TYR A 264 -5.26 19.60 22.64
N LYS A 265 -6.53 19.48 22.27
CA LYS A 265 -7.12 18.21 21.83
C LYS A 265 -6.94 18.11 20.32
N VAL A 266 -6.13 17.17 19.88
CA VAL A 266 -5.87 16.93 18.45
C VAL A 266 -7.18 16.51 17.77
N GLY A 267 -7.53 17.16 16.66
CA GLY A 267 -8.76 16.91 15.90
C GLY A 267 -9.02 17.99 14.86
N TYR A 268 -9.45 17.61 13.65
CA TYR A 268 -9.84 18.55 12.60
C TYR A 268 -11.23 18.16 12.03
N GLY A 269 -12.31 18.68 12.62
CA GLY A 269 -13.66 18.42 12.13
C GLY A 269 -14.78 18.55 13.17
N LYS A 270 -15.98 18.08 12.80
CA LYS A 270 -17.11 17.87 13.72
C LYS A 270 -17.20 16.36 14.04
N GLY A 271 -17.02 15.96 15.30
CA GLY A 271 -17.05 14.56 15.71
C GLY A 271 -16.27 14.26 17.00
N ALA A 272 -16.38 13.03 17.48
CA ALA A 272 -15.58 12.53 18.59
C ALA A 272 -14.35 11.79 18.06
N GLY A 273 -13.15 12.14 18.52
CA GLY A 273 -11.90 11.45 18.19
C GLY A 273 -10.85 12.33 17.50
N ALA A 274 -9.62 11.83 17.43
CA ALA A 274 -8.47 12.65 17.07
C ALA A 274 -8.31 12.94 15.57
N GLY A 275 -8.98 12.22 14.65
CA GLY A 275 -8.73 12.31 13.21
C GLY A 275 -9.34 13.51 12.45
N PHE A 276 -9.67 13.27 11.18
CA PHE A 276 -10.12 14.27 10.19
C PHE A 276 -11.56 14.00 9.70
N SER A 277 -12.33 15.06 9.42
CA SER A 277 -13.73 14.97 8.97
C SER A 277 -13.92 14.21 7.65
N GLY A 278 -12.96 14.32 6.74
CA GLY A 278 -12.89 13.60 5.47
C GLY A 278 -12.30 12.19 5.57
N GLY A 279 -11.90 11.77 6.77
CA GLY A 279 -11.31 10.46 7.01
C GLY A 279 -12.34 9.32 7.08
N SER A 280 -11.84 8.08 6.98
CA SER A 280 -12.63 6.85 7.12
C SER A 280 -12.22 6.07 8.37
N ASN A 281 -13.07 5.16 8.85
CA ASN A 281 -12.75 4.32 10.01
C ASN A 281 -11.53 3.40 9.79
N ARG A 282 -11.27 3.08 8.51
CA ARG A 282 -10.14 2.29 8.02
C ARG A 282 -8.89 3.12 7.77
N GLY A 283 -9.07 4.42 7.58
CA GLY A 283 -8.00 5.33 7.24
C GLY A 283 -6.93 5.40 8.31
N LYS A 284 -5.69 5.49 7.84
CA LYS A 284 -4.47 5.47 8.65
C LYS A 284 -3.50 6.46 8.05
N VAL A 285 -2.81 7.21 8.90
CA VAL A 285 -1.65 7.99 8.46
C VAL A 285 -0.55 7.01 8.07
N ARG A 286 -0.14 7.05 6.81
CA ARG A 286 0.98 6.26 6.28
C ARG A 286 2.17 7.19 6.06
N PHE A 287 3.35 6.79 6.54
CA PHE A 287 4.60 7.48 6.22
C PHE A 287 5.16 6.89 4.92
N ILE A 288 5.09 7.65 3.82
CA ILE A 288 5.49 7.17 2.49
C ILE A 288 6.76 7.90 2.07
N ARG A 289 7.88 7.17 1.98
CA ARG A 289 9.15 7.64 1.46
C ARG A 289 9.23 7.45 -0.06
N LEU A 290 9.74 8.46 -0.77
CA LEU A 290 9.94 8.40 -2.21
C LEU A 290 11.28 7.78 -2.55
N GLU A 291 11.24 6.70 -3.33
CA GLU A 291 12.40 6.14 -4.02
C GLU A 291 12.60 6.89 -5.35
N TYR A 292 13.80 7.46 -5.53
CA TYR A 292 14.20 8.19 -6.72
C TYR A 292 15.61 7.77 -7.19
N SER A 293 15.93 8.00 -8.46
CA SER A 293 17.24 7.61 -9.02
C SER A 293 18.31 8.67 -8.70
N GLY A 294 19.58 8.30 -8.64
CA GLY A 294 20.71 9.23 -8.43
C GLY A 294 21.40 9.12 -7.07
N GLY A 295 20.73 8.53 -6.07
CA GLY A 295 21.38 8.04 -4.84
C GLY A 295 20.54 8.24 -3.57
N ASP A 296 20.88 7.39 -2.57
CA ASP A 296 20.66 7.51 -1.12
C ASP A 296 19.32 8.02 -0.58
N TRP A 297 18.26 7.85 -1.38
CA TRP A 297 16.89 8.04 -0.94
C TRP A 297 16.53 7.20 0.31
N ASP A 298 17.29 6.14 0.60
CA ASP A 298 17.15 5.19 1.70
C ASP A 298 17.99 5.53 2.95
N GLN A 299 18.63 6.71 3.00
CA GLN A 299 19.32 7.18 4.20
C GLN A 299 18.39 7.18 5.43
N GLY A 300 18.84 6.60 6.53
CA GLY A 300 18.11 6.61 7.80
C GLY A 300 16.72 5.99 7.70
N ILE A 301 16.52 4.98 6.84
CA ILE A 301 15.19 4.40 6.58
C ILE A 301 14.51 3.85 7.84
N ASP A 302 15.28 3.36 8.81
CA ASP A 302 14.76 2.84 10.07
C ASP A 302 14.13 3.96 10.94
N ALA A 303 14.60 5.20 10.80
CA ALA A 303 14.11 6.36 11.52
C ALA A 303 12.67 6.77 11.11
N ASP A 304 12.21 6.34 9.93
CA ASP A 304 10.83 6.58 9.47
C ASP A 304 9.79 5.94 10.39
N LEU A 305 10.10 4.74 10.91
CA LEU A 305 9.21 4.04 11.84
C LEU A 305 9.08 4.83 13.13
N ASN A 306 10.20 5.35 13.64
CA ASN A 306 10.21 6.17 14.84
C ASN A 306 9.38 7.43 14.66
N MET A 307 9.53 8.14 13.54
CA MET A 307 8.71 9.32 13.26
C MET A 307 7.21 8.94 13.17
N LEU A 308 6.86 7.85 12.50
CA LEU A 308 5.47 7.39 12.40
C LEU A 308 4.87 7.04 13.77
N VAL A 309 5.63 6.35 14.62
CA VAL A 309 5.22 6.02 16.00
C VAL A 309 5.10 7.28 16.86
N GLN A 310 6.08 8.17 16.83
CA GLN A 310 6.05 9.42 17.60
C GLN A 310 4.89 10.33 17.15
N TYR A 311 4.54 10.31 15.86
CA TYR A 311 3.35 10.97 15.34
C TYR A 311 2.07 10.41 15.98
N ASN A 312 1.92 9.08 16.04
CA ASN A 312 0.79 8.44 16.71
C ASN A 312 0.70 8.82 18.19
N LEU A 313 1.82 8.73 18.91
CA LEU A 313 1.88 9.08 20.34
C LEU A 313 1.44 10.53 20.60
N ARG A 314 1.82 11.45 19.71
CA ARG A 314 1.54 12.90 19.84
C ARG A 314 0.13 13.29 19.41
N THR A 315 -0.38 12.66 18.36
CA THR A 315 -1.64 13.06 17.72
C THR A 315 -2.81 12.15 18.08
N GLN A 316 -2.55 10.92 18.52
CA GLN A 316 -3.54 9.86 18.69
C GLN A 316 -4.26 9.48 17.38
N HIS A 317 -3.76 9.92 16.22
CA HIS A 317 -4.24 9.49 14.92
C HIS A 317 -3.86 8.03 14.67
N LYS A 318 -4.77 7.24 14.08
CA LYS A 318 -4.41 5.88 13.63
C LYS A 318 -3.30 5.97 12.57
N ILE A 319 -2.29 5.14 12.72
CA ILE A 319 -1.14 5.04 11.81
C ILE A 319 -1.11 3.67 11.14
N ALA A 320 -0.38 3.58 10.03
CA ALA A 320 0.04 2.30 9.45
C ALA A 320 1.02 1.59 10.37
N GLU A 321 1.09 0.26 10.27
CA GLU A 321 1.98 -0.56 11.10
C GLU A 321 3.46 -0.38 10.76
N ARG A 322 3.75 -0.01 9.51
CA ARG A 322 5.10 0.24 9.01
C ARG A 322 5.11 1.40 8.02
N PRO A 323 6.25 2.12 7.89
CA PRO A 323 6.50 3.00 6.76
C PRO A 323 6.47 2.25 5.44
N GLU A 324 6.30 3.00 4.35
CA GLU A 324 6.24 2.46 3.01
C GLU A 324 7.18 3.20 2.08
N THR A 325 7.73 2.48 1.11
CA THR A 325 8.50 3.06 0.01
C THR A 325 7.68 3.02 -1.27
N ARG A 326 7.70 4.12 -2.02
CA ARG A 326 7.10 4.20 -3.36
C ARG A 326 8.04 4.89 -4.32
N LYS A 327 8.20 4.33 -5.52
CA LYS A 327 8.84 5.04 -6.63
C LYS A 327 8.00 6.24 -7.02
N VAL A 328 8.64 7.31 -7.49
CA VAL A 328 7.92 8.52 -7.96
C VAL A 328 6.83 8.17 -8.99
N ALA A 329 7.14 7.28 -9.95
CA ALA A 329 6.19 6.83 -10.97
C ALA A 329 4.96 6.09 -10.42
N GLN A 330 5.01 5.55 -9.20
CA GLN A 330 3.88 4.86 -8.57
C GLN A 330 2.89 5.84 -7.95
N LEU A 331 3.21 7.13 -7.79
CA LEU A 331 2.23 8.11 -7.28
C LEU A 331 1.03 8.29 -8.23
N LYS A 332 1.16 7.91 -9.51
CA LYS A 332 0.03 7.85 -10.46
C LYS A 332 -1.06 6.85 -10.05
N ASN A 333 -0.70 5.82 -9.28
CA ASN A 333 -1.59 4.74 -8.85
C ASN A 333 -2.66 5.22 -7.86
N PHE A 334 -2.39 6.32 -7.14
CA PHE A 334 -3.36 6.91 -6.24
C PHE A 334 -4.38 7.75 -7.02
N PRO A 335 -5.69 7.52 -6.87
CA PRO A 335 -6.70 8.35 -7.51
C PRO A 335 -6.86 9.70 -6.80
N ILE A 336 -7.35 10.70 -7.54
CA ILE A 336 -7.73 12.01 -7.00
C ILE A 336 -8.78 11.79 -5.88
N GLY A 337 -8.59 12.45 -4.74
CA GLY A 337 -9.47 12.32 -3.57
C GLY A 337 -9.12 11.12 -2.67
N LYS A 338 -8.27 10.20 -3.13
CA LYS A 338 -7.78 9.03 -2.37
C LYS A 338 -6.26 8.91 -2.45
N SER A 339 -5.57 10.03 -2.39
CA SER A 339 -4.10 10.14 -2.46
C SER A 339 -3.49 10.50 -1.10
N PRO A 340 -2.22 10.13 -0.84
CA PRO A 340 -1.55 10.49 0.40
C PRO A 340 -1.40 12.01 0.53
N PRO A 341 -1.77 12.61 1.68
CA PRO A 341 -1.59 14.05 1.91
C PRO A 341 -0.14 14.49 1.88
N VAL A 342 0.80 13.62 2.28
CA VAL A 342 2.23 13.90 2.30
C VAL A 342 3.05 12.70 1.89
N VAL A 343 4.14 12.94 1.18
CA VAL A 343 5.22 11.99 0.90
C VAL A 343 6.55 12.61 1.32
N TYR A 344 7.46 11.77 1.80
CA TYR A 344 8.76 12.16 2.34
C TYR A 344 9.89 11.86 1.35
N MET A 345 10.90 12.71 1.30
CA MET A 345 12.10 12.52 0.48
C MET A 345 13.32 13.07 1.23
N THR A 346 14.42 12.33 1.23
CA THR A 346 15.70 12.76 1.80
C THR A 346 16.87 12.22 0.98
N GLY A 347 18.07 12.74 1.22
CA GLY A 347 19.32 12.25 0.67
C GLY A 347 20.44 13.29 0.75
N GLN A 348 21.65 12.87 0.36
CA GLN A 348 22.83 13.74 0.26
C GLN A 348 23.56 13.61 -1.09
N LYS A 349 23.24 12.58 -1.90
CA LYS A 349 23.79 12.37 -3.25
C LYS A 349 22.96 13.06 -4.33
N ASN A 350 22.84 12.45 -5.52
CA ASN A 350 22.18 13.09 -6.65
C ASN A 350 20.68 12.82 -6.67
N ILE A 351 19.90 13.82 -7.09
CA ILE A 351 18.50 13.63 -7.50
C ILE A 351 18.43 13.54 -9.03
N SER A 352 17.99 12.40 -9.54
CA SER A 352 17.76 12.15 -10.96
C SER A 352 16.32 11.69 -11.18
N MET A 353 15.55 12.50 -11.90
CA MET A 353 14.17 12.19 -12.29
C MET A 353 13.96 12.47 -13.78
N GLY A 354 13.33 11.51 -14.45
CA GLY A 354 12.92 11.64 -15.85
C GLY A 354 11.68 12.52 -16.02
N ASN A 355 11.37 12.91 -17.26
CA ASN A 355 10.21 13.77 -17.56
C ASN A 355 8.87 13.15 -17.10
N SER A 356 8.72 11.83 -17.21
CA SER A 356 7.50 11.13 -16.75
C SER A 356 7.33 11.18 -15.24
N GLU A 357 8.42 11.08 -14.48
CA GLU A 357 8.40 11.16 -13.01
C GLU A 357 8.10 12.58 -12.55
N ILE A 358 8.66 13.59 -13.24
CA ILE A 358 8.36 15.01 -13.00
C ILE A 358 6.89 15.30 -13.27
N ALA A 359 6.33 14.80 -14.37
CA ALA A 359 4.90 14.95 -14.65
C ALA A 359 4.04 14.28 -13.58
N THR A 360 4.44 13.09 -13.13
CA THR A 360 3.74 12.36 -12.06
C THR A 360 3.79 13.11 -10.73
N LEU A 361 4.94 13.69 -10.36
CA LEU A 361 5.08 14.50 -9.16
C LEU A 361 4.28 15.81 -9.26
N LYS A 362 4.25 16.44 -10.43
CA LYS A 362 3.43 17.64 -10.70
C LYS A 362 1.94 17.34 -10.54
N GLU A 363 1.44 16.26 -11.13
CA GLU A 363 0.07 15.77 -10.95
C GLU A 363 -0.23 15.50 -9.47
N PHE A 364 0.68 14.84 -8.76
CA PHE A 364 0.52 14.57 -7.33
C PHE A 364 0.38 15.85 -6.48
N LEU A 365 1.26 16.83 -6.71
CA LEU A 365 1.29 18.07 -5.93
C LEU A 365 0.13 19.01 -6.28
N ILE A 366 -0.30 19.07 -7.53
CA ILE A 366 -1.32 20.02 -8.00
C ILE A 366 -2.72 19.38 -7.96
N GLU A 367 -2.91 18.32 -8.76
CA GLU A 367 -4.23 17.72 -9.00
C GLU A 367 -4.72 16.84 -7.85
N LYS A 368 -3.79 16.09 -7.24
CA LYS A 368 -4.10 15.19 -6.12
C LYS A 368 -3.96 15.85 -4.76
N HIS A 369 -3.66 17.14 -4.72
CA HIS A 369 -3.56 17.92 -3.50
C HIS A 369 -2.52 17.43 -2.48
N GLY A 370 -1.53 16.64 -2.93
CA GLY A 370 -0.46 16.13 -2.08
C GLY A 370 0.56 17.21 -1.69
N MET A 371 1.42 16.86 -0.73
CA MET A 371 2.55 17.66 -0.29
C MET A 371 3.84 16.85 -0.31
N LEU A 372 4.94 17.45 -0.75
CA LEU A 372 6.27 16.86 -0.64
C LEU A 372 6.97 17.41 0.61
N PHE A 373 7.36 16.54 1.53
CA PHE A 373 8.25 16.88 2.64
C PHE A 373 9.66 16.42 2.30
N ALA A 374 10.52 17.38 1.96
CA ALA A 374 11.92 17.16 1.63
C ALA A 374 12.81 17.51 2.82
N ASP A 375 13.68 16.58 3.20
CA ASP A 375 14.71 16.77 4.22
C ASP A 375 16.09 16.67 3.59
N ASN A 376 16.96 17.64 3.85
CA ASN A 376 18.32 17.59 3.35
C ASN A 376 19.20 16.75 4.27
N GLY A 377 19.46 15.52 3.87
CA GLY A 377 20.20 14.53 4.66
C GLY A 377 21.73 14.66 4.63
N GLY A 378 22.32 15.73 4.08
CA GLY A 378 23.77 15.86 4.20
C GLY A 378 24.53 16.77 3.24
N SER A 379 23.89 17.37 2.22
CA SER A 379 24.66 18.17 1.25
C SER A 379 23.96 19.40 0.69
N ALA A 380 24.72 20.50 0.58
CA ALA A 380 24.27 21.71 -0.11
C ALA A 380 23.95 21.43 -1.60
N HIS A 381 24.65 20.47 -2.19
CA HIS A 381 24.44 20.00 -3.56
C HIS A 381 23.05 19.38 -3.74
N TRP A 382 22.66 18.44 -2.87
CA TRP A 382 21.33 17.83 -2.89
C TRP A 382 20.25 18.90 -2.72
N GLY A 383 20.45 19.84 -1.79
CA GLY A 383 19.54 20.97 -1.61
C GLY A 383 19.37 21.84 -2.86
N ASN A 384 20.45 22.11 -3.59
CA ASN A 384 20.40 22.86 -4.86
C ASN A 384 19.71 22.05 -5.97
N GLN A 385 19.95 20.74 -6.04
CA GLN A 385 19.24 19.86 -6.97
C GLN A 385 17.75 19.78 -6.67
N PHE A 386 17.37 19.75 -5.39
CA PHE A 386 15.97 19.79 -4.98
C PHE A 386 15.28 21.07 -5.45
N LYS A 387 15.91 22.23 -5.24
CA LYS A 387 15.43 23.52 -5.77
C LYS A 387 15.27 23.48 -7.29
N GLY A 388 16.26 22.94 -8.01
CA GLY A 388 16.20 22.77 -9.47
C GLY A 388 15.11 21.80 -9.95
N LEU A 389 14.89 20.70 -9.23
CA LEU A 389 13.78 19.77 -9.46
C LEU A 389 12.44 20.50 -9.29
N MET A 390 12.27 21.23 -8.19
CA MET A 390 11.02 21.95 -7.92
C MET A 390 10.74 23.04 -8.96
N SER A 391 11.75 23.71 -9.51
CA SER A 391 11.56 24.62 -10.65
C SER A 391 11.11 23.93 -11.94
N ARG A 392 11.34 22.61 -12.09
CA ARG A 392 10.82 21.81 -13.22
C ARG A 392 9.43 21.24 -12.95
N VAL A 393 9.13 20.90 -11.70
CA VAL A 393 7.83 20.36 -11.28
C VAL A 393 6.78 21.49 -11.20
N LEU A 394 7.16 22.62 -10.63
CA LEU A 394 6.32 23.81 -10.42
C LEU A 394 6.93 25.02 -11.14
N GLU A 395 6.88 25.00 -12.47
CA GLU A 395 7.57 25.90 -13.41
C GLU A 395 7.40 27.41 -13.14
N ASN A 396 6.35 27.82 -12.43
CA ASN A 396 6.06 29.23 -12.13
C ASN A 396 5.91 29.51 -10.62
N VAL A 397 6.45 28.64 -9.76
CA VAL A 397 6.35 28.79 -8.31
C VAL A 397 7.75 28.97 -7.73
N ALA A 398 8.06 30.20 -7.29
CA ALA A 398 9.26 30.46 -6.51
C ALA A 398 9.08 29.94 -5.08
N TYR A 399 10.17 29.50 -4.45
CA TYR A 399 10.13 29.18 -3.03
C TYR A 399 10.17 30.44 -2.16
N ILE A 400 9.55 30.34 -0.99
CA ILE A 400 9.61 31.35 0.06
C ILE A 400 10.29 30.77 1.30
N ARG A 401 10.84 31.65 2.15
CA ARG A 401 11.21 31.28 3.52
C ARG A 401 9.95 31.07 4.34
N VAL A 402 9.87 29.96 5.08
CA VAL A 402 8.74 29.69 5.98
C VAL A 402 9.02 30.34 7.34
N PRO A 403 8.23 31.36 7.75
CA PRO A 403 8.41 31.99 9.04
C PRO A 403 7.86 31.12 10.18
N LEU A 404 8.42 31.26 11.39
CA LEU A 404 8.05 30.46 12.57
C LEU A 404 6.62 30.69 13.08
N ASP A 405 5.96 31.76 12.62
CA ASP A 405 4.56 32.04 12.89
C ASP A 405 3.59 31.40 11.88
N HIS A 406 4.11 30.81 10.80
CA HIS A 406 3.29 30.04 9.86
C HIS A 406 2.62 28.85 10.57
N PRO A 407 1.37 28.47 10.22
CA PRO A 407 0.66 27.36 10.87
C PRO A 407 1.44 26.04 10.93
N ILE A 408 2.25 25.72 9.90
CA ILE A 408 3.11 24.53 9.86
C ILE A 408 4.20 24.51 10.96
N HIS A 409 4.52 25.64 11.58
CA HIS A 409 5.46 25.75 12.70
C HIS A 409 4.75 26.03 14.02
N ARG A 410 3.42 26.05 14.04
CA ARG A 410 2.61 26.37 15.22
C ARG A 410 1.69 25.25 15.68
N VAL A 411 1.29 24.34 14.78
CA VAL A 411 0.27 23.34 15.03
C VAL A 411 0.74 21.94 14.61
N PRO A 412 0.59 20.92 15.47
CA PRO A 412 0.06 20.98 16.84
C PRO A 412 1.03 21.59 17.88
N TYR A 413 2.32 21.67 17.58
CA TYR A 413 3.33 22.20 18.51
C TYR A 413 3.85 23.57 18.08
N PRO A 414 3.98 24.53 19.01
CA PRO A 414 4.68 25.78 18.72
C PRO A 414 6.20 25.53 18.65
N ILE A 415 6.79 25.79 17.49
CA ILE A 415 8.22 25.65 17.22
C ILE A 415 8.91 27.02 17.47
N PRO A 416 9.72 27.17 18.53
CA PRO A 416 10.31 28.46 18.90
C PRO A 416 11.53 28.86 18.07
N PHE A 417 12.16 27.89 17.41
CA PHE A 417 13.29 28.03 16.48
C PHE A 417 13.23 26.87 15.50
N LEU A 418 13.82 26.99 14.31
CA LEU A 418 13.89 25.86 13.37
C LEU A 418 14.94 24.83 13.86
N PRO A 419 14.55 23.65 14.36
CA PRO A 419 15.51 22.63 14.78
C PRO A 419 16.18 21.99 13.55
N TYR A 420 17.48 21.72 13.64
CA TYR A 420 18.24 20.95 12.66
C TYR A 420 19.31 20.14 13.38
N VAL A 421 19.68 18.99 12.82
CA VAL A 421 20.84 18.22 13.28
C VAL A 421 22.11 18.87 12.75
N ALA A 422 22.16 19.11 11.44
CA ALA A 422 23.25 19.82 10.77
C ALA A 422 22.71 20.66 9.59
N PRO A 423 23.04 21.95 9.47
CA PRO A 423 22.42 22.87 8.51
C PRO A 423 23.04 22.76 7.09
N HIS A 424 23.01 21.57 6.48
CA HIS A 424 23.64 21.28 5.19
C HIS A 424 23.11 22.13 4.03
N GLY A 425 21.81 22.37 4.03
CA GLY A 425 21.04 23.00 2.98
C GLY A 425 20.76 24.48 3.17
N GLY A 426 21.30 25.09 4.22
CA GLY A 426 21.00 26.45 4.67
C GLY A 426 20.49 26.49 6.12
N ARG A 427 19.93 27.63 6.54
CA ARG A 427 19.41 27.85 7.90
C ARG A 427 17.91 28.07 7.96
N ASP A 428 17.27 28.07 6.80
CA ASP A 428 15.87 28.42 6.64
C ASP A 428 15.10 27.27 6.01
N ALA A 429 13.93 26.99 6.56
CA ALA A 429 12.95 26.15 5.90
C ALA A 429 12.38 26.90 4.70
N LEU A 430 12.25 26.20 3.58
CA LEU A 430 11.73 26.75 2.34
C LEU A 430 10.40 26.09 1.98
N ALA A 431 9.52 26.81 1.29
CA ALA A 431 8.27 26.25 0.80
C ALA A 431 7.89 26.74 -0.59
N TRP A 432 7.28 25.85 -1.38
CA TRP A 432 6.60 26.19 -2.63
C TRP A 432 5.11 26.24 -2.35
N VAL A 433 4.48 27.39 -2.61
CA VAL A 433 3.08 27.63 -2.28
C VAL A 433 2.22 27.56 -3.54
N VAL A 434 1.18 26.72 -3.52
CA VAL A 434 0.21 26.55 -4.61
C VAL A 434 -1.18 26.72 -4.01
N ASN A 435 -2.02 27.59 -4.61
CA ASN A 435 -3.39 27.83 -4.17
C ASN A 435 -3.53 28.14 -2.66
N GLY A 436 -2.57 28.89 -2.10
CA GLY A 436 -2.60 29.31 -0.70
C GLY A 436 -2.14 28.26 0.33
N ARG A 437 -1.67 27.09 -0.10
CA ARG A 437 -1.08 26.06 0.78
C ARG A 437 0.35 25.71 0.37
N ILE A 438 1.10 25.14 1.31
CA ILE A 438 2.41 24.56 0.99
C ILE A 438 2.22 23.27 0.18
N ALA A 439 2.79 23.23 -1.02
CA ALA A 439 2.86 22.06 -1.88
C ALA A 439 4.17 21.29 -1.69
N ALA A 440 5.28 21.98 -1.41
CA ALA A 440 6.53 21.34 -1.01
C ALA A 440 7.14 22.09 0.17
N TYR A 441 7.52 21.38 1.22
CA TYR A 441 8.25 21.88 2.37
C TYR A 441 9.65 21.29 2.36
N TYR A 442 10.67 22.15 2.38
CA TYR A 442 12.07 21.76 2.42
C TYR A 442 12.67 22.14 3.78
N HIS A 443 13.17 21.12 4.48
CA HIS A 443 13.98 21.28 5.67
C HIS A 443 15.47 21.28 5.30
N PRO A 444 16.27 22.25 5.78
CA PRO A 444 17.65 22.39 5.35
C PRO A 444 18.66 21.53 6.12
N GLY A 445 18.26 20.72 7.11
CA GLY A 445 19.24 20.12 8.01
C GLY A 445 18.82 18.86 8.75
N ASP A 446 18.88 17.75 8.00
CA ASP A 446 18.87 16.35 8.41
C ASP A 446 18.00 16.07 9.63
N ILE A 447 16.71 16.40 9.52
CA ILE A 447 15.76 16.13 10.60
C ILE A 447 15.57 14.63 10.80
N GLY A 448 15.79 13.83 9.75
CA GLY A 448 15.73 12.36 9.77
C GLY A 448 16.69 11.72 10.77
N ASP A 449 17.92 12.23 10.89
CA ASP A 449 18.91 11.72 11.85
C ASP A 449 18.45 11.88 13.31
N ALA A 450 17.71 12.94 13.63
CA ALA A 450 17.13 13.10 14.97
C ALA A 450 16.04 12.04 15.27
N TRP A 451 15.47 11.42 14.23
CA TRP A 451 14.48 10.36 14.38
C TRP A 451 15.12 8.97 14.57
N ALA A 452 16.43 8.83 14.44
CA ALA A 452 17.13 7.57 14.71
C ALA A 452 17.02 7.15 16.19
N ASP A 453 17.25 5.87 16.48
CA ASP A 453 17.14 5.30 17.84
C ASP A 453 18.06 5.96 18.86
N ASP A 454 19.26 6.36 18.42
CA ASP A 454 20.25 7.09 19.23
C ASP A 454 20.16 8.62 19.05
N HIS A 455 19.18 9.08 18.28
CA HIS A 455 18.99 10.47 17.88
C HIS A 455 20.24 11.11 17.27
N ALA A 456 21.14 10.33 16.67
CA ALA A 456 22.44 10.77 16.17
C ALA A 456 23.29 11.53 17.22
N GLY A 457 23.11 11.22 18.50
CA GLY A 457 23.81 11.91 19.61
C GLY A 457 23.38 13.37 19.83
N VAL A 458 22.29 13.80 19.19
CA VAL A 458 21.77 15.16 19.29
C VAL A 458 21.19 15.40 20.70
N PRO A 459 21.32 16.59 21.30
CA PRO A 459 20.75 16.87 22.61
C PRO A 459 19.22 16.74 22.62
N THR A 460 18.66 16.30 23.76
CA THR A 460 17.20 16.11 23.96
C THR A 460 16.34 17.26 23.50
N GLN A 461 16.76 18.50 23.78
CA GLN A 461 16.02 19.69 23.38
C GLN A 461 15.88 19.81 21.85
N ILE A 462 16.88 19.39 21.09
CA ILE A 462 16.90 19.49 19.63
C ILE A 462 16.14 18.32 19.01
N TRP A 463 16.41 17.07 19.42
CA TRP A 463 15.70 15.94 18.81
C TRP A 463 14.20 15.95 19.12
N GLU A 464 13.78 16.43 20.30
CA GLU A 464 12.36 16.57 20.62
C GLU A 464 11.70 17.64 19.74
N ALA A 465 12.39 18.76 19.50
CA ALA A 465 11.93 19.78 18.57
C ALA A 465 11.84 19.25 17.13
N CYS A 466 12.76 18.37 16.70
CA CYS A 466 12.73 17.68 15.41
C CYS A 466 11.48 16.79 15.26
N TYR A 467 11.12 15.99 16.27
CA TYR A 467 9.88 15.20 16.23
C TYR A 467 8.63 16.09 16.24
N GLN A 468 8.64 17.19 17.00
CA GLN A 468 7.53 18.14 17.00
C GLN A 468 7.35 18.80 15.62
N LEU A 469 8.45 19.21 14.97
CA LEU A 469 8.40 19.77 13.64
C LEU A 469 7.93 18.75 12.59
N GLY A 470 8.46 17.52 12.62
CA GLY A 470 7.97 16.43 11.76
C GLY A 470 6.48 16.17 11.97
N THR A 471 6.02 16.19 13.22
CA THR A 471 4.59 16.05 13.56
C THR A 471 3.76 17.18 12.95
N ASN A 472 4.22 18.43 13.05
CA ASN A 472 3.53 19.57 12.47
C ASN A 472 3.45 19.51 10.94
N VAL A 473 4.54 19.15 10.26
CA VAL A 473 4.56 19.05 8.79
C VAL A 473 3.58 18.00 8.30
N ILE A 474 3.59 16.81 8.91
CA ILE A 474 2.64 15.73 8.58
C ILE A 474 1.20 16.17 8.90
N PHE A 475 0.95 16.76 10.07
CA PHE A 475 -0.38 17.22 10.47
C PHE A 475 -0.92 18.32 9.54
N TYR A 476 -0.10 19.30 9.17
CA TYR A 476 -0.46 20.38 8.26
C TYR A 476 -0.92 19.83 6.91
N ALA A 477 -0.17 18.91 6.32
CA ALA A 477 -0.55 18.29 5.05
C ALA A 477 -1.92 17.60 5.12
N HIS A 478 -2.17 16.84 6.18
CA HIS A 478 -3.46 16.17 6.38
C HIS A 478 -4.60 17.17 6.59
N ALA A 479 -4.36 18.24 7.36
CA ALA A 479 -5.35 19.29 7.59
C ALA A 479 -5.72 20.02 6.29
N GLU A 480 -4.74 20.38 5.45
CA GLU A 480 -5.00 21.01 4.15
C GLU A 480 -5.69 20.06 3.17
N TYR A 481 -5.26 18.79 3.11
CA TYR A 481 -5.92 17.78 2.29
C TYR A 481 -7.38 17.56 2.73
N ASN A 482 -7.64 17.56 4.04
CA ASN A 482 -9.00 17.47 4.59
C ASN A 482 -9.89 18.64 4.19
N LYS A 483 -9.38 19.88 4.26
CA LYS A 483 -10.11 21.07 3.79
C LYS A 483 -10.46 20.96 2.31
N TRP A 484 -9.54 20.45 1.50
CA TRP A 484 -9.77 20.22 0.07
C TRP A 484 -10.82 19.14 -0.21
N LEU A 485 -10.80 18.02 0.52
CA LEU A 485 -11.86 17.02 0.41
C LEU A 485 -13.23 17.59 0.79
N ASP A 486 -13.29 18.39 1.86
CA ASP A 486 -14.53 19.01 2.32
C ASP A 486 -15.03 20.10 1.35
N SER A 487 -14.16 20.80 0.64
CA SER A 487 -14.58 21.77 -0.39
C SER A 487 -15.15 21.08 -1.62
N ARG A 488 -14.61 19.92 -2.03
CA ARG A 488 -15.13 19.11 -3.14
C ARG A 488 -16.52 18.53 -2.86
N LYS A 489 -16.77 18.09 -1.62
CA LYS A 489 -18.10 17.58 -1.22
C LYS A 489 -19.20 18.64 -1.25
N LYS A 490 -18.85 19.93 -1.26
CA LYS A 490 -19.82 21.04 -1.33
C LYS A 490 -20.10 21.49 -2.77
N SER A 491 -19.23 21.15 -3.71
CA SER A 491 -19.39 21.47 -5.13
C SER A 491 -20.16 20.41 -5.92
N ASP A 492 -20.23 19.20 -5.38
CA ASP A 492 -21.11 18.11 -5.82
C ASP A 492 -22.47 18.21 -5.12
#